data_AF-P55029-F1
#
_entry.id   AF-P55029-F1
#
_cell.length_a   1.000
_cell.length_b   1.000
_cell.length_c   1.000
_cell.angle_alpha   90.00
_cell.angle_beta   90.00
_cell.angle_gamma   90.00
#
_symmetry.space_group_name_H-M   'P 1'
#
loop_
_entity.id
_entity.type
_entity.pdbx_description
1 polymer ?
#
loop_
_entity_poly.entity_id
_entity_poly.type
_entity_poly.pdbx_seq_one_letter_code
_entity_poly.pdbx_strand_id
1 'polypeptide(L)'
;MHSSALLCFLVFLAGVGASRHQSTLSEDNCTHFSVSLPHMLRELRAAFGKVKTFFQTKDELHSILLTRSLLEDFKGYLGCQALSEMIQFYLEEVMPQAENEDPDIKQHVNSLGEKLKTLRLRLRRCHRFLPCENKSKVVEQVKSTFSKLQEKGVYKAMGEFDIFINYIEAYMTMKMKI
;
A
#
# COMPACT_ATOMS: atom_id res chain seq x y z
N MET A 1 -70.63 10.56 3.83
CA MET A 1 -69.75 11.62 3.29
C MET A 1 -68.40 11.65 4.02
N HIS A 2 -67.64 10.55 4.06
CA HIS A 2 -66.30 10.54 4.68
C HIS A 2 -65.35 9.67 3.84
N SER A 3 -65.01 10.16 2.65
CA SER A 3 -64.08 9.48 1.72
C SER A 3 -62.79 10.29 1.47
N SER A 4 -62.39 11.15 2.43
CA SER A 4 -61.18 11.98 2.30
C SER A 4 -60.03 11.57 3.22
N ALA A 5 -60.27 10.78 4.28
CA ALA A 5 -59.21 10.40 5.21
C ALA A 5 -58.33 9.25 4.67
N LEU A 6 -58.90 8.34 3.88
CA LEU A 6 -58.18 7.17 3.35
C LEU A 6 -57.15 7.52 2.28
N LEU A 7 -57.33 8.63 1.55
CA LEU A 7 -56.42 9.05 0.49
C LEU A 7 -55.11 9.66 1.01
N CYS A 8 -55.09 10.22 2.23
CA CYS A 8 -53.86 10.78 2.79
C CYS A 8 -52.87 9.72 3.29
N PHE A 9 -53.34 8.53 3.68
CA PHE A 9 -52.45 7.47 4.18
C PHE A 9 -51.68 6.74 3.09
N LEU A 10 -52.16 6.75 1.84
CA LEU A 10 -51.51 6.03 0.74
C LEU A 10 -50.29 6.76 0.16
N VAL A 11 -50.09 8.04 0.46
CA VAL A 11 -48.96 8.82 -0.11
C VAL A 11 -47.65 8.60 0.65
N PHE A 12 -47.68 8.12 1.90
CA PHE A 12 -46.46 7.99 2.72
C PHE A 12 -45.66 6.70 2.53
N LEU A 13 -46.11 5.75 1.71
CA LEU A 13 -45.38 4.49 1.50
C LEU A 13 -44.48 4.47 0.24
N ALA A 14 -44.39 5.56 -0.51
CA ALA A 14 -43.58 5.63 -1.74
C ALA A 14 -42.15 6.16 -1.55
N GLY A 15 -41.56 5.99 -0.36
CA GLY A 15 -40.33 6.69 0.04
C GLY A 15 -39.17 5.82 0.52
N VAL A 16 -38.98 4.59 0.02
CA VAL A 16 -37.73 3.84 0.24
C VAL A 16 -37.23 3.26 -1.07
N GLY A 17 -36.84 4.15 -1.99
CA GLY A 17 -35.87 3.84 -3.03
C GLY A 17 -34.49 3.71 -2.39
N ALA A 18 -34.25 2.65 -1.63
CA ALA A 18 -32.90 2.31 -1.19
C ALA A 18 -32.13 1.82 -2.42
N SER A 19 -31.34 2.73 -2.99
CA SER A 19 -30.36 2.45 -4.04
C SER A 19 -29.42 1.33 -3.58
N ARG A 20 -29.70 0.10 -3.98
CA ARG A 20 -28.80 -1.06 -3.83
C ARG A 20 -27.58 -1.00 -4.77
N HIS A 21 -27.29 0.15 -5.38
CA HIS A 21 -26.34 0.24 -6.49
C HIS A 21 -24.86 0.42 -6.08
N GLN A 22 -24.52 0.33 -4.79
CA GLN A 22 -23.13 0.47 -4.35
C GLN A 22 -22.46 -0.84 -3.90
N SER A 23 -23.21 -1.94 -3.73
CA SER A 23 -22.65 -3.18 -3.16
C SER A 23 -22.05 -4.14 -4.21
N THR A 24 -22.61 -4.19 -5.42
CA THR A 24 -22.18 -5.15 -6.47
C THR A 24 -20.83 -4.79 -7.12
N LEU A 25 -20.52 -3.49 -7.26
CA LEU A 25 -19.22 -3.02 -7.79
C LEU A 25 -18.02 -3.38 -6.88
N SER A 26 -18.26 -3.72 -5.61
CA SER A 26 -17.20 -3.98 -4.63
C SER A 26 -16.71 -5.44 -4.61
N GLU A 27 -17.63 -6.41 -4.77
CA GLU A 27 -17.29 -7.84 -4.76
C GLU A 27 -16.61 -8.29 -6.06
N ASP A 28 -17.11 -7.82 -7.22
CA ASP A 28 -16.53 -8.13 -8.55
C ASP A 28 -15.07 -7.66 -8.66
N ASN A 29 -14.71 -6.64 -7.90
CA ASN A 29 -13.38 -6.09 -7.93
C ASN A 29 -12.36 -7.06 -7.32
N CYS A 30 -12.69 -7.84 -6.30
CA CYS A 30 -11.69 -8.58 -5.54
C CYS A 30 -11.46 -10.00 -6.02
N THR A 31 -12.42 -10.58 -6.74
CA THR A 31 -12.25 -11.84 -7.48
C THR A 31 -11.10 -11.77 -8.49
N HIS A 32 -10.91 -10.62 -9.14
CA HIS A 32 -9.82 -10.38 -10.08
C HIS A 32 -8.52 -9.89 -9.43
N PHE A 33 -8.45 -9.78 -8.09
CA PHE A 33 -7.26 -9.24 -7.43
C PHE A 33 -6.00 -10.06 -7.72
N SER A 34 -6.10 -11.39 -7.66
CA SER A 34 -5.01 -12.34 -7.98
C SER A 34 -4.46 -12.18 -9.39
N VAL A 35 -5.31 -11.85 -10.35
CA VAL A 35 -4.91 -11.60 -11.72
C VAL A 35 -4.26 -10.22 -11.86
N SER A 36 -4.78 -9.20 -11.17
CA SER A 36 -4.26 -7.83 -11.23
C SER A 36 -2.94 -7.62 -10.47
N LEU A 37 -2.66 -8.41 -9.45
CA LEU A 37 -1.50 -8.19 -8.57
C LEU A 37 -0.16 -8.28 -9.30
N PRO A 38 0.14 -9.33 -10.09
CA PRO A 38 1.39 -9.40 -10.84
C PRO A 38 1.59 -8.18 -11.76
N HIS A 39 0.51 -7.67 -12.35
CA HIS A 39 0.55 -6.45 -13.16
C HIS A 39 0.93 -5.22 -12.33
N MET A 40 0.27 -5.01 -11.18
CA MET A 40 0.62 -3.89 -10.28
C MET A 40 2.06 -3.95 -9.79
N LEU A 41 2.57 -5.14 -9.45
CA LEU A 41 3.97 -5.34 -9.06
C LEU A 41 4.94 -5.05 -10.22
N ARG A 42 4.58 -5.43 -11.44
CA ARG A 42 5.36 -5.10 -12.65
C ARG A 42 5.41 -3.60 -12.90
N GLU A 43 4.29 -2.90 -12.80
CA GLU A 43 4.24 -1.44 -12.93
C GLU A 43 5.03 -0.74 -11.83
N LEU A 44 4.96 -1.24 -10.59
CA LEU A 44 5.73 -0.72 -9.47
C LEU A 44 7.24 -0.88 -9.71
N ARG A 45 7.68 -2.05 -10.21
CA ARG A 45 9.08 -2.28 -10.61
C ARG A 45 9.52 -1.38 -11.76
N ALA A 46 8.66 -1.19 -12.76
CA ALA A 46 8.96 -0.30 -13.89
C ALA A 46 9.09 1.16 -13.45
N ALA A 47 8.23 1.62 -12.53
CA ALA A 47 8.34 2.95 -11.94
C ALA A 47 9.63 3.07 -11.11
N PHE A 48 9.96 2.07 -10.30
CA PHE A 48 11.20 2.06 -9.52
C PHE A 48 12.44 2.09 -10.42
N GLY A 49 12.42 1.38 -11.56
CA GLY A 49 13.51 1.38 -12.53
C GLY A 49 13.90 2.78 -13.02
N LYS A 50 12.97 3.75 -13.02
CA LYS A 50 13.24 5.14 -13.40
C LYS A 50 14.01 5.93 -12.35
N VAL A 51 14.00 5.49 -11.09
CA VAL A 51 14.70 6.15 -9.97
C VAL A 51 15.85 5.33 -9.41
N LYS A 52 15.91 4.03 -9.73
CA LYS A 52 16.85 3.06 -9.17
C LYS A 52 18.29 3.55 -9.23
N THR A 53 18.78 3.89 -10.42
CA THR A 53 20.18 4.29 -10.62
C THR A 53 20.54 5.55 -9.83
N PHE A 54 19.63 6.52 -9.75
CA PHE A 54 19.86 7.77 -9.03
C PHE A 54 20.11 7.51 -7.53
N PHE A 55 19.25 6.71 -6.88
CA PHE A 55 19.38 6.44 -5.44
C PHE A 55 20.47 5.42 -5.13
N GLN A 56 20.63 4.35 -5.92
CA GLN A 56 21.64 3.32 -5.66
C GLN A 56 23.07 3.81 -5.89
N THR A 57 23.31 4.75 -6.81
CA THR A 57 24.66 5.31 -7.02
C THR A 57 25.09 6.26 -5.90
N LYS A 58 24.13 6.85 -5.18
CA LYS A 58 24.36 7.77 -4.06
C LYS A 58 24.26 7.08 -2.69
N ASP A 59 23.92 5.80 -2.65
CA ASP A 59 23.93 5.01 -1.42
C ASP A 59 25.37 4.63 -1.04
N GLU A 60 25.98 5.43 -0.15
CA GLU A 60 27.35 5.21 0.35
C GLU A 60 27.42 4.14 1.45
N LEU A 61 26.30 3.61 1.91
CA LEU A 61 26.23 2.76 3.10
C LEU A 61 26.19 1.27 2.71
N HIS A 62 27.17 0.51 3.17
CA HIS A 62 27.25 -0.93 2.92
C HIS A 62 26.30 -1.80 3.77
N SER A 63 25.69 -1.22 4.81
CA SER A 63 24.72 -1.91 5.66
C SER A 63 23.38 -2.04 4.96
N ILE A 64 22.68 -3.16 5.14
CA ILE A 64 21.31 -3.35 4.67
C ILE A 64 20.32 -2.76 5.70
N LEU A 65 19.42 -1.88 5.26
CA LEU A 65 18.34 -1.33 6.10
C LEU A 65 17.17 -2.31 6.20
N LEU A 66 16.73 -2.87 5.07
CA LEU A 66 15.64 -3.84 4.97
C LEU A 66 16.19 -5.26 5.19
N THR A 67 16.35 -5.60 6.46
CA THR A 67 17.00 -6.86 6.86
C THR A 67 16.10 -8.09 6.64
N ARG A 68 16.71 -9.28 6.69
CA ARG A 68 15.97 -10.55 6.69
C ARG A 68 14.95 -10.66 7.82
N SER A 69 15.18 -10.02 8.96
CA SER A 69 14.20 -10.03 10.05
C SER A 69 12.87 -9.39 9.63
N LEU A 70 12.91 -8.36 8.76
CA LEU A 70 11.70 -7.75 8.21
C LEU A 70 10.97 -8.70 7.27
N LEU A 71 11.70 -9.45 6.45
CA LEU A 71 11.11 -10.49 5.59
C LEU A 71 10.40 -11.57 6.42
N GLU A 72 10.98 -11.97 7.55
CA GLU A 72 10.34 -12.96 8.42
C GLU A 72 9.09 -12.40 9.12
N ASP A 73 9.08 -11.11 9.49
CA ASP A 73 7.86 -10.42 9.96
C ASP A 73 6.77 -10.40 8.87
N PHE A 74 7.16 -10.17 7.62
CA PHE A 74 6.24 -10.22 6.48
C PHE A 74 5.63 -11.62 6.32
N LYS A 75 6.43 -12.67 6.40
CA LYS A 75 5.92 -14.06 6.30
C LYS A 75 5.14 -14.50 7.54
N GLY A 76 5.36 -13.85 8.68
CA GLY A 76 4.78 -14.21 9.96
C GLY A 76 3.32 -13.80 10.14
N TYR A 77 2.87 -13.90 11.40
CA TYR A 77 1.54 -13.48 11.82
C TYR A 77 1.35 -11.95 11.70
N LEU A 78 2.42 -11.17 11.90
CA LEU A 78 2.44 -9.71 11.75
C LEU A 78 2.50 -9.23 10.29
N GLY A 79 2.48 -10.12 9.30
CA GLY A 79 2.74 -9.75 7.92
C GLY A 79 1.86 -8.63 7.37
N CYS A 80 0.57 -8.60 7.76
CA CYS A 80 -0.32 -7.48 7.43
C CYS A 80 0.20 -6.16 7.97
N GLN A 81 0.51 -6.15 9.27
CA GLN A 81 0.89 -4.94 9.97
C GLN A 81 2.22 -4.44 9.47
N ALA A 82 3.22 -5.33 9.36
CA ALA A 82 4.54 -5.00 8.86
C ALA A 82 4.47 -4.41 7.44
N LEU A 83 3.67 -5.02 6.56
CA LEU A 83 3.43 -4.49 5.21
C LEU A 83 2.75 -3.11 5.25
N SER A 84 1.67 -2.97 6.01
CA SER A 84 0.91 -1.72 6.09
C SER A 84 1.76 -0.57 6.61
N GLU A 85 2.53 -0.82 7.68
CA GLU A 85 3.42 0.17 8.28
C GLU A 85 4.58 0.55 7.37
N MET A 86 5.16 -0.41 6.65
CA MET A 86 6.24 -0.13 5.68
C MET A 86 5.74 0.65 4.47
N ILE A 87 4.58 0.30 3.91
CA ILE A 87 3.98 1.08 2.83
C ILE A 87 3.72 2.51 3.30
N GLN A 88 3.16 2.69 4.51
CA GLN A 88 2.93 4.00 5.08
C GLN A 88 4.22 4.79 5.26
N PHE A 89 5.24 4.15 5.84
CA PHE A 89 6.57 4.73 6.03
C PHE A 89 7.18 5.25 4.73
N TYR A 90 7.12 4.47 3.65
CA TYR A 90 7.62 4.93 2.35
C TYR A 90 6.84 6.12 1.81
N LEU A 91 5.51 6.12 1.92
CA LEU A 91 4.66 7.17 1.38
C LEU A 91 4.70 8.48 2.17
N GLU A 92 4.91 8.41 3.49
CA GLU A 92 4.77 9.56 4.39
C GLU A 92 6.11 10.10 4.88
N GLU A 93 7.17 9.28 4.91
CA GLU A 93 8.48 9.70 5.45
C GLU A 93 9.58 9.64 4.39
N VAL A 94 9.71 8.54 3.64
CA VAL A 94 10.85 8.35 2.71
C VAL A 94 10.67 9.12 1.41
N MET A 95 9.57 8.89 0.69
CA MET A 95 9.34 9.50 -0.64
C MET A 95 9.23 11.02 -0.58
N PRO A 96 8.54 11.63 0.40
CA PRO A 96 8.50 13.09 0.50
C PRO A 96 9.87 13.75 0.67
N GLN A 97 10.82 13.08 1.34
CA GLN A 97 12.20 13.55 1.44
C GLN A 97 12.94 13.31 0.13
N ALA A 98 12.80 12.13 -0.47
CA ALA A 98 13.39 11.76 -1.75
C ALA A 98 13.00 12.70 -2.91
N GLU A 99 11.78 13.26 -2.87
CA GLU A 99 11.29 14.24 -3.83
C GLU A 99 12.00 15.60 -3.77
N ASN A 100 12.70 15.90 -2.66
CA ASN A 100 13.44 17.15 -2.48
C ASN A 100 14.90 17.05 -2.91
N GLU A 101 15.41 15.85 -3.21
CA GLU A 101 16.82 15.63 -3.55
C GLU A 101 17.21 16.21 -4.91
N ASP A 102 16.30 16.14 -5.90
CA ASP A 102 16.57 16.61 -7.26
C ASP A 102 15.26 16.92 -8.01
N PRO A 103 15.12 18.10 -8.66
CA PRO A 103 13.93 18.44 -9.44
C PRO A 103 13.59 17.42 -10.55
N ASP A 104 14.60 16.81 -11.19
CA ASP A 104 14.43 15.86 -12.29
C ASP A 104 13.95 14.50 -11.77
N ILE A 105 14.36 14.08 -10.56
CA ILE A 105 13.91 12.81 -9.97
C ILE A 105 12.50 12.90 -9.37
N LYS A 106 12.09 14.10 -8.93
CA LYS A 106 10.83 14.34 -8.22
C LYS A 106 9.61 13.75 -8.93
N GLN A 107 9.48 13.95 -10.25
CA GLN A 107 8.35 13.43 -11.01
C GLN A 107 8.32 11.88 -11.03
N HIS A 108 9.49 11.25 -11.09
CA HIS A 108 9.62 9.80 -11.09
C HIS A 108 9.34 9.20 -9.71
N VAL A 109 9.78 9.85 -8.62
CA VAL A 109 9.43 9.47 -7.24
C VAL A 109 7.92 9.58 -7.01
N ASN A 110 7.30 10.69 -7.43
CA ASN A 110 5.84 10.87 -7.35
C ASN A 110 5.08 9.76 -8.08
N SER A 111 5.50 9.43 -9.32
CA SER A 111 4.91 8.34 -10.11
C SER A 111 5.04 6.98 -9.40
N LEU A 112 6.19 6.71 -8.78
CA LEU A 112 6.39 5.51 -7.96
C LEU A 112 5.46 5.48 -6.75
N GLY A 113 5.34 6.60 -6.04
CA GLY A 113 4.42 6.76 -4.90
C GLY A 113 2.96 6.50 -5.29
N GLU A 114 2.50 6.98 -6.44
CA GLU A 114 1.14 6.71 -6.92
C GLU A 114 0.88 5.23 -7.22
N LYS A 115 1.87 4.52 -7.76
CA LYS A 115 1.77 3.06 -7.96
C LYS A 115 1.70 2.32 -6.61
N LEU A 116 2.51 2.75 -5.64
CA LEU A 116 2.47 2.18 -4.29
C LEU A 116 1.15 2.48 -3.56
N LYS A 117 0.60 3.70 -3.70
CA LYS A 117 -0.73 4.07 -3.18
C LYS A 117 -1.82 3.22 -3.80
N THR A 118 -1.78 3.01 -5.12
CA THR A 118 -2.74 2.17 -5.84
C THR A 118 -2.72 0.74 -5.30
N LEU A 119 -1.51 0.16 -5.14
CA LEU A 119 -1.34 -1.16 -4.54
C LEU A 119 -1.90 -1.20 -3.11
N ARG A 120 -1.58 -0.22 -2.27
CA ARG A 120 -2.10 -0.09 -0.89
C ARG A 120 -3.63 -0.09 -0.85
N LEU A 121 -4.26 0.72 -1.69
CA LEU A 121 -5.72 0.83 -1.76
C LEU A 121 -6.36 -0.49 -2.17
N ARG A 122 -5.76 -1.16 -3.15
CA ARG A 122 -6.26 -2.45 -3.64
C ARG A 122 -6.15 -3.55 -2.57
N LEU A 123 -5.05 -3.59 -1.84
CA LEU A 123 -4.84 -4.51 -0.72
C LEU A 123 -5.87 -4.31 0.39
N ARG A 124 -6.10 -3.05 0.79
CA ARG A 124 -7.11 -2.71 1.80
C ARG A 124 -8.52 -3.09 1.38
N ARG A 125 -8.86 -2.90 0.09
CA ARG A 125 -10.20 -3.19 -0.43
C ARG A 125 -10.51 -4.69 -0.51
N CYS A 126 -9.53 -5.50 -0.93
CA CYS A 126 -9.81 -6.87 -1.35
C CYS A 126 -9.46 -7.97 -0.35
N HIS A 127 -8.79 -7.64 0.74
CA HIS A 127 -8.20 -8.66 1.58
C HIS A 127 -8.91 -8.78 2.93
N ARG A 128 -10.14 -9.29 2.90
CA ARG A 128 -10.97 -9.72 4.06
C ARG A 128 -10.21 -10.55 5.12
N PHE A 129 -9.02 -11.06 4.80
CA PHE A 129 -8.15 -11.90 5.63
C PHE A 129 -6.80 -11.29 6.06
N LEU A 130 -6.63 -9.97 6.03
CA LEU A 130 -5.47 -9.34 6.68
C LEU A 130 -5.89 -8.58 7.95
N PRO A 131 -6.26 -9.28 9.04
CA PRO A 131 -6.25 -8.63 10.34
C PRO A 131 -4.83 -8.13 10.58
N CYS A 132 -4.70 -6.82 10.72
CA CYS A 132 -3.47 -6.18 11.14
C CYS A 132 -3.48 -6.12 12.66
N GLU A 133 -2.38 -6.58 13.28
CA GLU A 133 -2.25 -6.66 14.74
C GLU A 133 -1.41 -5.49 15.29
N ASN A 134 -0.73 -5.73 16.41
CA ASN A 134 0.20 -4.81 17.05
C ASN A 134 1.34 -4.40 16.13
N LYS A 135 1.88 -3.19 16.37
CA LYS A 135 3.03 -2.64 15.66
C LYS A 135 4.18 -3.65 15.55
N SER A 136 4.82 -3.69 14.38
CA SER A 136 6.00 -4.53 14.18
C SER A 136 7.22 -3.87 14.83
N LYS A 137 7.83 -4.58 15.79
CA LYS A 137 9.11 -4.15 16.39
C LYS A 137 10.22 -4.02 15.35
N VAL A 138 10.19 -4.86 14.32
CA VAL A 138 11.19 -4.81 13.24
C VAL A 138 10.98 -3.56 12.38
N VAL A 139 9.72 -3.21 12.08
CA VAL A 139 9.42 -1.96 11.38
C VAL A 139 9.82 -0.74 12.21
N GLU A 140 9.59 -0.76 13.53
CA GLU A 140 10.08 0.30 14.42
C GLU A 140 11.61 0.43 14.40
N GLN A 141 12.35 -0.68 14.34
CA GLN A 141 13.80 -0.67 14.20
C GLN A 141 14.26 -0.08 12.85
N VAL A 142 13.57 -0.43 11.76
CA VAL A 142 13.84 0.15 10.43
C VAL A 142 13.65 1.66 10.46
N LYS A 143 12.52 2.14 11.00
CA LYS A 143 12.24 3.58 11.16
C LYS A 143 13.29 4.28 12.01
N SER A 144 13.63 3.69 13.17
CA SER A 144 14.66 4.24 14.05
C SER A 144 16.03 4.32 13.37
N THR A 145 16.40 3.30 12.60
CA THR A 145 17.67 3.28 11.85
C THR A 145 17.66 4.34 10.76
N PHE A 146 16.58 4.44 9.99
CA PHE A 146 16.40 5.49 8.99
C PHE A 146 16.55 6.89 9.59
N SER A 147 15.86 7.19 10.71
CA SER A 147 15.98 8.50 11.36
C SER A 147 17.40 8.81 11.83
N LYS A 148 18.15 7.80 12.30
CA LYS A 148 19.55 7.96 12.71
C LYS A 148 20.50 8.22 11.53
N LEU A 149 20.18 7.71 10.35
CA LEU A 149 20.96 7.93 9.14
C LEU A 149 20.74 9.31 8.52
N GLN A 150 19.72 10.05 8.96
CA GLN A 150 19.37 11.39 8.46
C GLN A 150 19.23 11.37 6.92
N GLU A 151 19.87 12.30 6.21
CA GLU A 151 19.84 12.40 4.74
C GLU A 151 20.29 11.10 4.05
N LYS A 152 21.32 10.42 4.59
CA LYS A 152 21.79 9.13 4.04
C LYS A 152 20.72 8.04 4.13
N GLY A 153 19.77 8.17 5.06
CA GLY A 153 18.64 7.27 5.20
C GLY A 153 17.74 7.25 3.97
N VAL A 154 17.56 8.40 3.30
CA VAL A 154 16.72 8.54 2.09
C VAL A 154 17.31 7.73 0.94
N TYR A 155 18.61 7.95 0.66
CA TYR A 155 19.33 7.21 -0.38
C TYR A 155 19.31 5.71 -0.14
N LYS A 156 19.52 5.28 1.12
CA LYS A 156 19.44 3.88 1.48
C LYS A 156 18.05 3.29 1.30
N ALA A 157 17.03 3.91 1.88
CA ALA A 157 15.66 3.39 1.82
C ALA A 157 15.13 3.33 0.37
N MET A 158 15.43 4.35 -0.44
CA MET A 158 15.07 4.35 -1.86
C MET A 158 15.95 3.38 -2.67
N GLY A 159 17.23 3.27 -2.36
CA GLY A 159 18.15 2.31 -2.99
C GLY A 159 17.74 0.86 -2.76
N GLU A 160 17.16 0.54 -1.61
CA GLU A 160 16.66 -0.79 -1.24
C GLU A 160 15.18 -1.00 -1.58
N PHE A 161 14.54 -0.13 -2.36
CA PHE A 161 13.11 -0.25 -2.68
C PHE A 161 12.79 -1.52 -3.50
N ASP A 162 13.74 -2.06 -4.28
CA ASP A 162 13.55 -3.36 -4.94
C ASP A 162 13.48 -4.53 -3.94
N ILE A 163 14.25 -4.48 -2.86
CA ILE A 163 14.14 -5.43 -1.73
C ILE A 163 12.73 -5.33 -1.14
N PHE A 164 12.23 -4.10 -0.92
CA PHE A 164 10.87 -3.89 -0.43
C PHE A 164 9.81 -4.50 -1.35
N ILE A 165 9.89 -4.27 -2.67
CA ILE A 165 8.97 -4.89 -3.64
C ILE A 165 9.00 -6.42 -3.55
N ASN A 166 10.19 -7.01 -3.42
CA ASN A 166 10.32 -8.47 -3.29
C ASN A 166 9.68 -8.99 -1.99
N TYR A 167 9.72 -8.21 -0.91
CA TYR A 167 9.06 -8.59 0.34
C TYR A 167 7.54 -8.52 0.22
N ILE A 168 7.01 -7.50 -0.46
CA ILE A 168 5.59 -7.44 -0.82
C ILE A 168 5.19 -8.68 -1.62
N GLU A 169 5.93 -9.01 -2.68
CA GLU A 169 5.63 -10.16 -3.54
C GLU A 169 5.68 -11.49 -2.77
N ALA A 170 6.68 -11.67 -1.89
CA ALA A 170 6.78 -12.87 -1.04
C ALA A 170 5.56 -13.00 -0.12
N TYR A 171 5.15 -11.91 0.52
CA TYR A 171 3.98 -11.88 1.38
C TYR A 171 2.69 -12.22 0.62
N MET A 172 2.47 -11.59 -0.54
CA MET A 172 1.28 -11.86 -1.34
C MET A 172 1.25 -13.28 -1.87
N THR A 173 2.38 -13.78 -2.35
CA THR A 173 2.51 -15.16 -2.81
C THR A 173 2.15 -16.16 -1.71
N MET A 174 2.47 -15.84 -0.45
CA MET A 174 2.12 -16.68 0.68
C MET A 174 0.62 -16.60 1.03
N LYS A 175 0.03 -15.40 1.05
CA LYS A 175 -1.36 -15.20 1.47
C LYS A 175 -2.40 -15.53 0.39
N MET A 176 -2.01 -15.52 -0.88
CA MET A 176 -2.89 -15.78 -2.03
C MET A 176 -2.83 -17.22 -2.55
N LYS A 177 -2.02 -18.09 -1.94
CA LYS A 177 -1.98 -19.53 -2.22
C LYS A 177 -3.10 -20.33 -1.51
N ILE A 178 -4.09 -19.64 -0.95
CA ILE A 178 -5.27 -20.22 -0.27
C ILE A 178 -6.47 -19.98 -1.17
#